data_AF-A0AAV5G0H8-F1
#
_entry.id   AF-A0AAV5G0H8-F1
#
_cell.length_a   1.000
_cell.length_b   1.000
_cell.length_c   1.000
_cell.angle_alpha   90.00
_cell.angle_beta   90.00
_cell.angle_gamma   90.00
#
_symmetry.space_group_name_H-M   'P 1'
#
loop_
_entity.id
_entity.type
_entity.pdbx_description
1 polymer ?
#
loop_
_entity_poly.entity_id
_entity_poly.type
_entity_poly.pdbx_seq_one_letter_code
_entity_poly.pdbx_strand_id
1 'polypeptide(L)'
;MGPPPSEIGSVHRRARAGAFLGHFDCIHEQYGSRFMLDDNVVLGGDLGWDDDLDGPIRLPDRWVDAWRGLRGGEGGWIYDAVANRMLRGLTKPAQRRADRFICKLKDFTLVSVEMVGVEPIPGVMRLDDDVNFLPVLPSHHFGLLLTIAPKQN
;
A
#
# COMPACT_ATOMS: atom_id res chain seq x y z
N MET A 1 2.73 -5.79 -33.27
CA MET A 1 1.76 -5.98 -32.17
C MET A 1 1.84 -4.76 -31.27
N GLY A 2 0.70 -4.17 -30.90
CA GLY A 2 0.68 -3.10 -29.90
C GLY A 2 0.93 -3.64 -28.49
N PRO A 3 1.24 -2.77 -27.52
CA PRO A 3 1.45 -3.20 -26.14
C PRO A 3 0.16 -3.79 -25.54
N PRO A 4 0.26 -4.82 -24.68
CA PRO A 4 -0.90 -5.40 -24.01
C PRO A 4 -1.60 -4.37 -23.10
N PRO A 5 -2.92 -4.52 -22.85
CA PRO A 5 -3.69 -3.59 -22.01
C PRO A 5 -3.11 -3.38 -20.60
N SER A 6 -2.46 -4.39 -20.02
CA SER A 6 -1.78 -4.31 -18.73
C SER A 6 -0.62 -3.31 -18.75
N GLU A 7 0.17 -3.27 -19.83
CA GLU A 7 1.26 -2.32 -20.01
C GLU A 7 0.74 -0.89 -20.17
N ILE A 8 -0.34 -0.71 -20.94
CA ILE A 8 -0.98 0.60 -21.11
C ILE A 8 -1.54 1.11 -19.76
N GLY A 9 -2.18 0.22 -18.99
CA GLY A 9 -2.67 0.52 -17.65
C GLY A 9 -1.55 0.87 -16.66
N SER A 10 -0.44 0.15 -16.71
CA SER A 10 0.76 0.39 -15.91
C SER A 10 1.37 1.78 -16.16
N VAL A 11 1.49 2.19 -17.43
CA VAL A 11 1.95 3.54 -17.78
C VAL A 11 1.02 4.62 -17.22
N HIS A 12 -0.30 4.44 -17.32
CA HIS A 12 -1.27 5.41 -16.77
C HIS A 12 -1.23 5.50 -15.25
N ARG A 13 -1.12 4.36 -14.54
CA ARG A 13 -0.96 4.34 -13.08
C ARG A 13 0.28 5.09 -12.64
N ARG A 14 1.42 4.86 -13.31
CA ARG A 14 2.68 5.57 -13.04
C ARG A 14 2.55 7.09 -13.20
N ALA A 15 1.97 7.54 -14.31
CA ALA A 15 1.80 8.97 -14.56
C ALA A 15 0.88 9.64 -13.52
N ARG A 16 -0.24 8.99 -13.16
CA ARG A 16 -1.21 9.53 -12.18
C ARG A 16 -0.64 9.58 -10.77
N ALA A 17 0.09 8.55 -10.32
CA ALA A 17 0.69 8.52 -9.00
C ALA A 17 1.70 9.67 -8.81
N GLY A 18 2.57 9.90 -9.81
CA GLY A 18 3.51 11.02 -9.78
C GLY A 18 2.80 12.39 -9.73
N ALA A 19 1.77 12.58 -10.55
CA ALA A 19 0.99 13.82 -10.56
C ALA A 19 0.23 14.06 -9.24
N PHE A 20 -0.32 13.00 -8.63
CA PHE A 20 -1.02 13.08 -7.35
C PHE A 20 -0.09 13.47 -6.21
N LEU A 21 1.08 12.86 -6.11
CA LEU A 21 2.07 13.22 -5.09
C LEU A 21 2.61 14.63 -5.31
N GLY A 22 2.88 15.00 -6.57
CA GLY A 22 3.33 16.34 -6.95
C GLY A 22 2.34 17.45 -6.55
N HIS A 23 1.03 17.16 -6.49
CA HIS A 23 0.03 18.12 -6.02
C HIS A 23 0.30 18.62 -4.58
N PHE A 24 0.86 17.77 -3.72
CA PHE A 24 1.24 18.11 -2.35
C PHE A 24 2.59 18.84 -2.23
N ASP A 25 3.35 18.88 -3.32
CA ASP A 25 4.61 19.64 -3.41
C ASP A 25 4.44 20.95 -4.19
N CYS A 26 3.32 21.14 -4.89
CA CYS A 26 3.00 22.37 -5.58
C CYS A 26 2.66 23.50 -4.60
N ILE A 27 3.15 24.70 -4.91
CA ILE A 27 2.66 25.94 -4.31
C ILE A 27 1.30 26.24 -4.94
N HIS A 28 0.24 26.23 -4.15
CA HIS A 28 -1.04 26.79 -4.58
C HIS A 28 -0.98 28.31 -4.41
N GLU A 29 -0.87 29.03 -5.54
CA GLU A 29 -0.83 30.50 -5.57
C GLU A 29 -2.24 31.12 -5.72
N GLN A 30 -3.23 30.27 -5.98
CA GLN A 30 -4.63 30.67 -6.04
C GLN A 30 -5.03 31.21 -4.66
N TYR A 31 -5.39 32.49 -4.58
CA TYR A 31 -5.71 33.28 -3.37
C TYR A 31 -4.58 34.11 -2.71
N GLY A 32 -3.42 34.31 -3.35
CA GLY A 32 -2.44 35.32 -2.87
C GLY A 32 -1.78 35.01 -1.52
N SER A 33 -1.91 33.77 -1.06
CA SER A 33 -1.20 33.22 0.09
C SER A 33 -0.47 31.96 -0.35
N ARG A 34 0.84 31.90 -0.09
CA ARG A 34 1.71 30.78 -0.47
C ARG A 34 1.43 29.61 0.48
N PHE A 35 0.39 28.82 0.19
CA PHE A 35 0.16 27.57 0.92
C PHE A 35 1.02 26.47 0.27
N MET A 36 2.10 26.08 0.94
CA MET A 36 2.61 24.72 0.77
C MET A 36 1.61 23.78 1.46
N LEU A 37 1.19 22.71 0.79
CA LEU A 37 0.55 21.61 1.49
C LEU A 37 1.50 21.11 2.59
N ASP A 38 0.91 20.72 3.72
CA ASP A 38 1.58 20.43 4.98
C ASP A 38 2.88 19.61 4.76
N ASP A 39 3.96 19.94 5.48
CA ASP A 39 5.21 19.18 5.39
C ASP A 39 5.13 17.83 6.16
N ASN A 40 3.95 17.52 6.72
CA ASN A 40 3.61 16.28 7.41
C ASN A 40 2.35 15.66 6.79
N VAL A 41 2.52 14.75 5.82
CA VAL A 41 1.45 14.08 5.10
C VAL A 41 1.62 12.57 5.21
N VAL A 42 0.51 11.87 5.45
CA VAL A 42 0.42 10.41 5.36
C VAL A 42 -0.70 10.07 4.38
N LEU A 43 -0.36 9.39 3.29
CA LEU A 43 -1.30 8.81 2.35
C LEU A 43 -1.34 7.31 2.60
N GLY A 44 -2.52 6.78 2.91
CA GLY A 44 -2.71 5.37 3.26
C GLY A 44 -3.87 4.72 2.51
N GLY A 45 -3.71 3.46 2.15
CA GLY A 45 -4.78 2.62 1.59
C GLY A 45 -4.31 1.74 0.43
N ASP A 46 -5.26 1.04 -0.19
CA ASP A 46 -5.03 0.23 -1.40
C ASP A 46 -4.80 1.14 -2.61
N LEU A 47 -3.56 1.19 -3.07
CA LEU A 47 -3.16 1.98 -4.23
C LEU A 47 -3.39 1.23 -5.56
N GLY A 48 -3.76 -0.05 -5.51
CA GLY A 48 -3.83 -0.92 -6.67
C GLY A 48 -2.48 -1.08 -7.40
N TRP A 49 -1.37 -0.81 -6.71
CA TRP A 49 -0.03 -0.81 -7.28
C TRP A 49 0.61 -2.20 -7.23
N ASP A 50 1.08 -2.67 -8.37
CA ASP A 50 1.72 -3.98 -8.50
C ASP A 50 3.19 -3.78 -8.89
N ASP A 51 4.13 -4.09 -8.00
CA ASP A 51 5.56 -3.82 -8.23
C ASP A 51 6.11 -4.63 -9.43
N ASP A 52 5.52 -5.79 -9.78
CA ASP A 52 5.95 -6.62 -10.92
C ASP A 52 5.45 -6.04 -12.25
N LEU A 53 4.24 -5.48 -12.28
CA LEU A 53 3.64 -4.90 -13.49
C LEU A 53 3.97 -3.42 -13.68
N ASP A 54 4.07 -2.66 -12.59
CA ASP A 54 4.22 -1.21 -12.58
C ASP A 54 5.67 -0.78 -12.31
N GLY A 55 6.50 -1.68 -11.79
CA GLY A 55 7.82 -1.38 -11.27
C GLY A 55 7.76 -0.66 -9.91
N PRO A 56 8.91 -0.25 -9.35
CA PRO A 56 8.92 0.49 -8.09
C PRO A 56 8.21 1.85 -8.24
N ILE A 57 7.36 2.20 -7.26
CA ILE A 57 6.81 3.55 -7.15
C ILE A 57 7.97 4.54 -7.10
N ARG A 58 7.96 5.53 -8.01
CA ARG A 58 8.88 6.65 -8.01
C ARG A 58 8.30 7.75 -7.13
N LEU A 59 8.87 7.92 -5.95
CA LEU A 59 8.45 8.93 -4.99
C LEU A 59 9.25 10.22 -5.19
N PRO A 60 8.63 11.41 -5.09
CA PRO A 60 9.35 12.68 -5.08
C PRO A 60 10.26 12.82 -3.84
N ASP A 61 11.13 13.82 -3.85
CA ASP A 61 12.03 14.10 -2.73
C ASP A 61 11.25 14.30 -1.41
N ARG A 62 11.79 13.76 -0.32
CA ARG A 62 11.21 13.75 1.04
C ARG A 62 10.01 12.82 1.25
N TRP A 63 9.49 12.19 0.20
CA TRP A 63 8.48 11.14 0.32
C TRP A 63 9.13 9.77 0.54
N VAL A 64 8.50 8.95 1.37
CA VAL A 64 8.96 7.60 1.69
C VAL A 64 7.78 6.63 1.72
N ASP A 65 7.97 5.44 1.17
CA ASP A 65 7.10 4.29 1.40
C ASP A 65 7.44 3.74 2.78
N ALA A 66 6.50 3.81 3.74
CA ALA A 66 6.77 3.49 5.14
C ALA A 66 7.23 2.04 5.33
N TRP A 67 6.70 1.10 4.55
CA TRP A 67 7.14 -0.29 4.60
C TRP A 67 8.59 -0.42 4.14
N ARG A 68 8.91 0.17 2.98
CA ARG A 68 10.28 0.13 2.46
C ARG A 68 11.26 0.86 3.39
N GLY A 69 10.87 2.01 3.94
CA GLY A 69 11.69 2.81 4.84
C GLY A 69 12.03 2.10 6.16
N LEU A 70 11.12 1.30 6.70
CA LEU A 70 11.32 0.58 7.97
C LEU A 70 11.80 -0.87 7.81
N ARG A 71 11.50 -1.53 6.67
CA ARG A 71 11.73 -2.98 6.49
C ARG A 71 12.64 -3.32 5.30
N GLY A 72 13.16 -2.33 4.57
CA GLY A 72 14.09 -2.56 3.46
C GLY A 72 13.45 -3.10 2.17
N GLY A 73 12.12 -3.23 2.12
CA GLY A 73 11.38 -3.57 0.90
C GLY A 73 11.13 -5.06 0.65
N GLU A 74 11.62 -5.95 1.53
CA GLU A 74 11.23 -7.36 1.52
C GLU A 74 9.93 -7.58 2.31
N GLY A 75 9.15 -8.58 1.89
CA GLY A 75 7.85 -8.92 2.50
C GLY A 75 6.79 -7.83 2.34
N GLY A 76 5.84 -7.80 3.29
CA GLY A 76 4.73 -6.83 3.25
C GLY A 76 3.65 -7.16 2.22
N TRP A 77 3.51 -8.45 1.88
CA TRP A 77 2.42 -8.93 1.05
C TRP A 77 1.12 -8.79 1.83
N ILE A 78 0.38 -7.73 1.54
CA ILE A 78 -0.89 -7.44 2.20
C ILE A 78 -1.99 -8.32 1.61
N TYR A 79 -1.90 -8.59 0.31
CA TYR A 79 -2.60 -9.68 -0.31
C TYR A 79 -1.62 -10.85 -0.46
N ASP A 80 -1.84 -11.93 0.26
CA ASP A 80 -1.06 -13.16 0.14
C ASP A 80 -2.01 -14.36 0.10
N ALA A 81 -2.25 -14.88 -1.11
CA ALA A 81 -3.12 -16.05 -1.30
C ALA A 81 -2.53 -17.36 -0.75
N VAL A 82 -1.25 -17.37 -0.37
CA VAL A 82 -0.59 -18.52 0.27
C VAL A 82 -0.79 -18.45 1.79
N ALA A 83 -0.56 -17.29 2.40
CA ALA A 83 -0.74 -17.09 3.84
C ALA A 83 -2.22 -17.00 4.24
N ASN A 84 -3.05 -16.33 3.43
CA ASN A 84 -4.48 -16.19 3.65
C ASN A 84 -5.25 -17.40 3.10
N ARG A 85 -5.35 -18.44 3.92
CA ARG A 85 -5.98 -19.72 3.55
C ARG A 85 -7.44 -19.59 3.13
N MET A 86 -8.13 -18.51 3.49
CA MET A 86 -9.52 -18.28 3.06
C MET A 86 -9.63 -18.10 1.54
N LEU A 87 -8.53 -17.76 0.85
CA LEU A 87 -8.46 -17.50 -0.59
C LEU A 87 -8.19 -18.75 -1.43
N ARG A 88 -7.98 -19.91 -0.80
CA ARG A 88 -7.77 -21.18 -1.51
C ARG A 88 -8.93 -21.43 -2.48
N GLY A 89 -8.58 -21.78 -3.73
CA GLY A 89 -9.54 -22.05 -4.81
C GLY A 89 -10.21 -20.82 -5.42
N LEU A 90 -10.15 -19.63 -4.80
CA LEU A 90 -10.83 -18.44 -5.30
C LEU A 90 -10.01 -17.58 -6.27
N THR A 91 -8.69 -17.60 -6.14
CA THR A 91 -7.81 -16.70 -6.91
C THR A 91 -6.50 -17.39 -7.27
N LYS A 92 -5.82 -16.89 -8.32
CA LYS A 92 -4.46 -17.33 -8.62
C LYS A 92 -3.52 -16.94 -7.47
N PRO A 93 -2.54 -17.79 -7.11
CA PRO A 93 -1.52 -17.42 -6.16
C PRO A 93 -0.86 -16.11 -6.59
N ALA A 94 -1.04 -15.09 -5.77
CA ALA A 94 -0.46 -13.77 -5.98
C ALA A 94 -0.08 -13.22 -4.62
N GLN A 95 1.10 -12.62 -4.57
CA GLN A 95 1.58 -11.82 -3.47
C GLN A 95 1.62 -10.38 -3.96
N ARG A 96 0.79 -9.52 -3.37
CA ARG A 96 0.72 -8.10 -3.75
C ARG A 96 0.81 -7.20 -2.54
N ARG A 97 1.47 -6.07 -2.75
CA ARG A 97 1.60 -4.98 -1.77
C ARG A 97 0.87 -3.76 -2.31
N ALA A 98 -0.44 -3.90 -2.47
CA ALA A 98 -1.28 -2.85 -3.02
C ALA A 98 -1.59 -1.80 -1.95
N ASP A 99 -1.88 -2.23 -0.73
CA ASP A 99 -1.98 -1.36 0.44
C ASP A 99 -0.62 -0.81 0.86
N ARG A 100 -0.51 0.51 0.96
CA ARG A 100 0.73 1.21 1.35
C ARG A 100 0.43 2.43 2.20
N PHE A 101 1.43 2.82 2.98
CA PHE A 101 1.55 4.17 3.52
C PHE A 101 2.69 4.91 2.83
N ILE A 102 2.38 6.02 2.17
CA ILE A 102 3.34 6.92 1.52
C ILE A 102 3.36 8.22 2.33
N CYS A 103 4.51 8.55 2.91
CA CYS A 103 4.62 9.57 3.93
C CYS A 103 5.61 10.67 3.51
N LYS A 104 5.32 11.91 3.88
CA LYS A 104 6.25 13.05 3.87
C LYS A 104 6.23 13.60 5.29
N LEU A 105 7.30 13.42 6.06
CA LEU A 105 7.31 13.69 7.50
C LEU A 105 8.47 14.62 7.90
N LYS A 106 8.18 15.90 8.11
CA LYS A 106 9.16 16.89 8.56
C LYS A 106 9.35 16.90 10.07
N ASP A 107 8.26 16.85 10.82
CA ASP A 107 8.27 16.98 12.28
C ASP A 107 8.08 15.63 13.00
N PHE A 108 7.80 14.58 12.23
CA PHE A 108 7.63 13.21 12.72
C PHE A 108 8.69 12.26 12.14
N THR A 109 8.88 11.14 12.80
CA THR A 109 9.65 9.99 12.32
C THR A 109 8.75 8.76 12.20
N LEU A 110 9.07 7.89 11.25
CA LEU A 110 8.54 6.53 11.20
C LEU A 110 9.05 5.75 12.41
N VAL A 111 8.17 5.04 13.12
CA VAL A 111 8.51 4.22 14.29
C VAL A 111 8.36 2.75 13.97
N SER A 112 7.16 2.35 13.54
CA SER A 112 6.87 0.96 13.20
C SER A 112 5.83 0.88 12.10
N VAL A 113 5.88 -0.23 11.38
CA VAL A 113 4.83 -0.65 10.45
C VAL A 113 4.64 -2.15 10.62
N GLU A 114 3.39 -2.53 10.83
CA GLU A 114 2.99 -3.88 11.23
C GLU A 114 1.81 -4.33 10.39
N MET A 115 1.78 -5.64 10.13
CA MET A 115 0.66 -6.27 9.48
C MET A 115 -0.34 -6.73 10.56
N VAL A 116 -1.61 -6.44 10.37
CA VAL A 116 -2.68 -6.79 11.31
C VAL A 116 -3.78 -7.60 10.63
N GLY A 117 -4.66 -8.23 11.41
CA GLY A 117 -5.71 -9.10 10.85
C GLY A 117 -5.15 -10.40 10.25
N VAL A 118 -4.00 -10.85 10.75
CA VAL A 118 -3.32 -12.08 10.31
C VAL A 118 -3.90 -13.35 10.95
N GLU A 119 -4.68 -13.20 12.02
CA GLU A 119 -5.29 -14.30 12.75
C GLU A 119 -6.71 -14.61 12.23
N PRO A 120 -7.09 -15.89 12.13
CA PRO A 120 -8.46 -16.29 11.82
C PRO A 120 -9.48 -15.75 12.83
N ILE A 121 -10.69 -15.48 12.36
CA ILE A 121 -11.82 -15.18 13.23
C ILE A 121 -12.26 -16.48 13.93
N PRO A 122 -12.24 -16.54 15.28
CA PRO A 122 -12.61 -17.75 16.01
C PRO A 122 -14.03 -18.22 15.68
N GLY A 123 -14.18 -19.50 15.36
CA GLY A 123 -15.48 -20.12 15.08
C GLY A 123 -16.08 -19.82 13.70
N VAL A 124 -15.39 -19.05 12.85
CA VAL A 124 -15.85 -18.73 11.49
C VAL A 124 -15.06 -19.53 10.46
N MET A 125 -15.77 -20.34 9.69
CA MET A 125 -15.20 -21.22 8.68
C MET A 125 -15.91 -21.02 7.34
N ARG A 126 -15.17 -21.16 6.24
CA ARG A 126 -15.68 -21.19 4.87
C ARG A 126 -15.53 -22.61 4.32
N LEU A 127 -16.53 -23.09 3.60
CA LEU A 127 -16.42 -24.31 2.81
C LEU A 127 -15.87 -23.96 1.42
N ASP A 128 -14.85 -24.69 0.95
CA ASP A 128 -14.40 -24.61 -0.45
C ASP A 128 -15.07 -25.65 -1.34
N ASP A 129 -14.76 -25.60 -2.64
CA ASP A 129 -15.38 -26.47 -3.66
C ASP A 129 -15.07 -27.96 -3.44
N ASP A 130 -13.96 -28.25 -2.75
CA ASP A 130 -13.52 -29.59 -2.36
C ASP A 130 -14.08 -30.01 -0.99
N VAL A 131 -15.07 -29.29 -0.46
CA VAL A 131 -15.77 -29.55 0.82
C VAL A 131 -14.82 -29.47 2.03
N ASN A 132 -13.76 -28.67 1.95
CA ASN A 132 -12.86 -28.45 3.09
C ASN A 132 -13.30 -27.23 3.88
N PHE A 133 -13.26 -27.35 5.21
CA PHE A 133 -13.46 -26.22 6.11
C PHE A 133 -12.16 -25.42 6.25
N LEU A 134 -12.17 -24.20 5.73
CA LEU A 134 -11.05 -23.27 5.77
C LEU A 134 -11.30 -22.17 6.80
N PRO A 135 -10.28 -21.75 7.56
CA PRO A 135 -10.39 -20.61 8.46
C PRO A 135 -10.68 -19.34 7.66
N VAL A 136 -11.54 -18.48 8.20
CA VAL A 136 -11.82 -17.16 7.63
C VAL A 136 -11.02 -16.11 8.38
N LEU A 137 -10.25 -15.30 7.65
CA LEU A 137 -9.58 -14.14 8.18
C LEU A 137 -10.49 -12.90 8.08
N PRO A 138 -10.17 -11.81 8.79
CA PRO A 138 -10.97 -10.58 8.76
C PRO A 138 -11.20 -10.00 7.37
N SER A 139 -10.27 -10.20 6.44
CA SER A 139 -10.38 -9.74 5.05
C SER A 139 -9.52 -10.59 4.12
N HIS A 140 -9.75 -10.45 2.81
CA HIS A 140 -8.89 -10.99 1.76
C HIS A 140 -7.54 -10.25 1.70
N HIS A 141 -7.46 -9.05 2.28
CA HIS A 141 -6.22 -8.30 2.52
C HIS A 141 -5.94 -8.32 4.02
N PHE A 142 -4.67 -8.44 4.40
CA PHE A 142 -4.23 -8.08 5.74
C PHE A 142 -4.36 -6.55 5.93
N GLY A 143 -4.39 -6.08 7.16
CA GLY A 143 -4.32 -4.65 7.45
C GLY A 143 -2.87 -4.17 7.61
N LEU A 144 -2.65 -2.86 7.49
CA LEU A 144 -1.41 -2.20 7.88
C LEU A 144 -1.66 -1.23 9.03
N LEU A 145 -0.83 -1.33 10.07
CA LEU A 145 -0.77 -0.40 11.18
C LEU A 145 0.55 0.37 11.12
N LEU A 146 0.46 1.69 10.93
CA LEU A 146 1.60 2.61 10.92
C LEU A 146 1.66 3.38 12.26
N THR A 147 2.84 3.38 12.87
CA THR A 147 3.16 4.23 14.03
C THR A 147 4.18 5.29 13.63
N ILE A 148 3.86 6.56 13.92
CA ILE A 148 4.76 7.71 13.79
C ILE A 148 4.88 8.44 15.13
N ALA A 149 6.01 9.11 15.36
CA ALA A 149 6.24 9.89 16.57
C ALA A 149 6.89 11.23 16.25
N PRO A 150 6.67 12.28 17.07
CA PRO A 150 7.38 13.54 16.91
C PRO A 150 8.90 13.33 16.97
N LYS A 151 9.66 14.11 16.20
CA LYS A 151 11.12 14.15 16.33
C LYS A 151 11.47 14.74 17.70
N GLN A 152 12.42 14.10 18.39
CA GLN A 152 13.02 14.69 19.58
C GLN A 152 13.98 15.78 19.10
N ASN A 153 13.71 17.03 19.50
CA ASN A 153 14.57 18.19 19.24
C ASN A 153 15.83 18.16 20.10
#